data_AF-A0A970FML7-F1
#
_entry.id   AF-A0A970FML7-F1
#
_cell.length_a   1.000
_cell.length_b   1.000
_cell.length_c   1.000
_cell.angle_alpha   90.00
_cell.angle_beta   90.00
_cell.angle_gamma   90.00
#
_symmetry.space_group_name_H-M   'P 1'
#
loop_
_entity.id
_entity.type
_entity.pdbx_description
1 polymer ?
#
loop_
_entity_poly.entity_id
_entity_poly.type
_entity_poly.pdbx_seq_one_letter_code
_entity_poly.pdbx_strand_id
1 'polypeptide(L)' 'MKICIIGLGYIGLPTAAMFATNGHKVVGVDVNNKVVEALNQGKIIIEEPNLEDLVKQAVKDG' A
#
# COMPACT_ATOMS: atom_id res chain seq x y z
N MET A 1 3.16 15.65 -0.89
CA MET A 1 4.47 15.44 -0.23
C MET A 1 5.03 14.08 -0.68
N LYS A 2 6.32 13.79 -0.44
CA LYS A 2 6.89 12.44 -0.64
C LYS A 2 6.93 11.74 0.72
N ILE A 3 6.29 10.58 0.84
CA ILE A 3 6.13 9.84 2.10
C ILE A 3 6.72 8.43 1.92
N CYS A 4 7.52 7.98 2.87
CA CYS A 4 8.05 6.62 2.92
C CYS A 4 7.40 5.89 4.10
N ILE A 5 6.80 4.73 3.85
CA ILE A 5 6.19 3.87 4.87
C ILE A 5 7.02 2.60 4.97
N ILE A 6 7.56 2.32 6.16
CA ILE A 6 8.37 1.13 6.43
C ILE A 6 7.52 0.13 7.20
N GLY A 7 7.31 -1.04 6.61
CA GLY A 7 6.37 -2.08 7.02
C GLY A 7 5.02 -1.92 6.31
N LEU A 8 4.60 -2.92 5.55
CA LEU A 8 3.36 -2.97 4.77
C LEU A 8 2.42 -4.07 5.28
N GLY A 9 2.41 -4.23 6.61
CA GLY A 9 1.45 -5.07 7.32
C GLY A 9 0.12 -4.37 7.58
N TYR A 10 -0.62 -4.88 8.55
CA TYR A 10 -1.99 -4.45 8.91
C TYR A 10 -2.15 -2.94 9.11
N ILE A 11 -1.16 -2.25 9.69
CA ILE A 11 -1.24 -0.79 9.91
C ILE A 11 -0.60 0.00 8.77
N GLY A 12 0.56 -0.46 8.30
CA GLY A 12 1.37 0.30 7.35
C GLY A 12 0.70 0.38 5.97
N LEU A 13 0.09 -0.70 5.51
CA LEU A 13 -0.55 -0.72 4.19
C LEU A 13 -1.78 0.21 4.10
N PRO A 14 -2.77 0.15 5.01
CA PRO A 14 -3.86 1.13 5.01
C PRO A 14 -3.37 2.58 5.14
N THR A 15 -2.34 2.81 5.95
CA THR A 15 -1.73 4.15 6.10
C THR A 15 -1.13 4.64 4.78
N ALA A 16 -0.37 3.79 4.09
CA ALA A 16 0.22 4.08 2.79
C ALA A 16 -0.87 4.40 1.75
N ALA A 17 -1.92 3.58 1.69
CA ALA A 17 -3.02 3.74 0.76
C ALA A 17 -3.84 5.03 1.05
N MET A 18 -4.05 5.37 2.32
CA MET A 18 -4.71 6.63 2.71
C MET A 18 -3.91 7.85 2.23
N PHE A 19 -2.60 7.87 2.43
CA PHE A 19 -1.79 9.00 1.93
C PHE A 19 -1.75 9.07 0.39
N ALA A 20 -1.66 7.93 -0.29
CA ALA A 20 -1.64 7.89 -1.75
C ALA A 20 -2.95 8.41 -2.35
N THR A 21 -4.09 7.95 -1.83
CA THR A 21 -5.44 8.40 -2.27
C THR A 21 -5.72 9.88 -1.97
N ASN A 22 -4.98 10.48 -1.02
CA ASN A 22 -5.02 11.93 -0.74
C ASN A 22 -3.98 12.73 -1.56
N GLY A 23 -3.46 12.18 -2.66
CA GLY A 23 -2.60 12.89 -3.61
C GLY A 23 -1.16 13.07 -3.16
N HIS A 24 -0.68 12.26 -2.23
CA HIS A 24 0.73 12.21 -1.87
C HIS A 24 1.46 11.11 -2.63
N LYS A 25 2.74 11.34 -2.96
CA LYS A 25 3.59 10.30 -3.55
C LYS A 25 4.11 9.41 -2.43
N VAL A 26 3.74 8.14 -2.43
CA VAL A 26 4.08 7.19 -1.37
C VAL A 26 5.01 6.12 -1.90
N VAL A 27 6.04 5.78 -1.13
CA VAL A 27 6.87 4.60 -1.34
C VAL A 27 6.69 3.68 -0.15
N GLY A 28 6.17 2.48 -0.41
CA GLY A 28 6.08 1.41 0.58
C GLY A 28 7.35 0.56 0.60
N VAL A 29 7.85 0.22 1.79
CA VAL A 29 9.01 -0.66 1.98
C VAL A 29 8.61 -1.77 2.93
N ASP A 30 8.85 -3.02 2.55
CA ASP A 30 8.70 -4.18 3.43
C ASP A 30 9.88 -5.13 3.25
N VAL A 31 10.23 -5.86 4.31
CA VAL A 31 11.31 -6.87 4.26
C VAL A 31 10.88 -8.14 3.54
N ASN A 32 9.57 -8.38 3.44
CA ASN A 32 9.01 -9.55 2.79
C ASN A 32 8.75 -9.28 1.31
N ASN A 33 9.65 -9.77 0.44
CA ASN A 33 9.52 -9.63 -1.01
C ASN A 33 8.17 -10.12 -1.55
N LYS A 34 7.55 -11.14 -0.94
CA LYS A 34 6.23 -11.62 -1.38
C LYS A 34 5.16 -10.54 -1.23
N VAL A 35 5.20 -9.78 -0.12
CA VAL A 35 4.30 -8.64 0.13
C VAL A 35 4.51 -7.56 -0.93
N VAL A 36 5.77 -7.19 -1.15
CA VAL A 36 6.11 -6.16 -2.14
C VAL A 36 5.67 -6.55 -3.55
N GLU A 37 5.95 -7.77 -3.98
CA GLU A 37 5.56 -8.28 -5.31
C GLU A 37 4.04 -8.35 -5.50
N ALA A 38 3.31 -8.85 -4.50
CA ALA A 38 1.86 -8.90 -4.56
C ALA A 38 1.24 -7.50 -4.66
N LEU A 39 1.70 -6.57 -3.82
CA LEU A 39 1.19 -5.19 -3.79
C LEU A 39 1.48 -4.46 -5.09
N ASN A 40 2.67 -4.62 -5.67
CA ASN A 40 3.01 -4.05 -6.98
C ASN A 40 2.16 -4.63 -8.13
N GLN A 41 1.54 -5.79 -7.94
CA GLN A 41 0.54 -6.38 -8.85
C GLN A 41 -0.90 -5.95 -8.51
N GLY A 42 -1.11 -5.07 -7.53
CA GLY A 42 -2.43 -4.67 -7.05
C GLY A 42 -3.16 -5.74 -6.24
N LYS A 43 -2.45 -6.73 -5.70
CA LYS A 43 -3.00 -7.80 -4.85
C LYS A 43 -2.66 -7.55 -3.39
N ILE A 44 -3.59 -7.84 -2.49
CA ILE A 44 -3.35 -7.76 -1.04
C ILE A 44 -3.15 -9.16 -0.47
N ILE A 45 -2.22 -9.29 0.48
CA ILE A 45 -1.97 -10.52 1.26
C ILE A 45 -2.64 -10.47 2.64
N ILE A 46 -3.30 -9.35 2.96
CA ILE A 46 -3.96 -9.09 4.24
C ILE A 46 -5.46 -9.09 3.96
N GLU A 47 -6.20 -9.93 4.67
CA GLU A 47 -7.65 -9.90 4.62
C GLU A 47 -8.16 -8.75 5.50
N GLU A 48 -8.60 -7.68 4.85
CA GLU A 48 -9.27 -6.57 5.52
C GLU A 48 -10.43 -6.06 4.64
N PRO A 49 -11.67 -6.00 5.16
CA PRO A 49 -12.83 -5.55 4.39
C PRO A 49 -12.59 -4.14 3.82
N ASN A 50 -12.90 -3.96 2.54
CA ASN A 50 -12.80 -2.70 1.79
C ASN A 50 -11.37 -2.15 1.56
N LEU A 51 -10.32 -2.87 2.01
CA LEU A 51 -8.94 -2.44 1.77
C LEU A 51 -8.49 -2.72 0.32
N GLU A 52 -9.06 -3.74 -0.34
CA GLU A 52 -8.69 -4.17 -1.69
C GLU A 52 -8.80 -3.06 -2.73
N ASP A 53 -9.94 -2.38 -2.77
CA ASP A 53 -10.16 -1.32 -3.74
C ASP A 53 -9.30 -0.08 -3.45
N LEU A 54 -9.11 0.24 -2.16
CA LEU A 54 -8.26 1.36 -1.73
C LEU A 54 -6.80 1.14 -2.15
N VAL A 55 -6.28 -0.07 -1.96
CA VAL A 55 -4.89 -0.41 -2.33
C VAL A 55 -4.74 -0.46 -3.85
N LYS A 56 -5.69 -1.04 -4.59
CA LYS A 56 -5.64 -1.03 -6.07
C LYS A 56 -5.57 0.40 -6.62
N GLN A 57 -6.36 1.31 -6.05
CA GLN A 57 -6.32 2.71 -6.43
C GLN A 57 -4.98 3.36 -6.04
N ALA A 58 -4.51 3.13 -4.82
CA ALA A 58 -3.23 3.67 -4.34
C ALA A 58 -2.02 3.21 -5.17
N VAL A 59 -1.99 1.94 -5.61
CA VAL A 59 -0.92 1.39 -6.47
C VAL A 59 -0.96 1.99 -7.87
N LYS A 60 -2.14 2.34 -8.37
CA LYS A 60 -2.29 2.99 -9.68
C LYS A 60 -1.87 4.46 -9.65
N ASP A 61 -2.12 5.14 -8.53
CA ASP A 61 -1.92 6.59 -8.39
C ASP A 61 -0.51 6.98 -7.85
N GLY A 62 0.21 6.05 -7.21
CA GLY A 62 1.54 6.25 -6.60
C GLY A 62 2.72 5.96 -7.53
#